data_AF-A0A0N4URF7-F1
#
_entry.id   AF-A0A0N4URF7-F1
#
_cell.length_a   1.000
_cell.length_b   1.000
_cell.length_c   1.000
_cell.angle_alpha   90.00
_cell.angle_beta   90.00
_cell.angle_gamma   90.00
#
_symmetry.space_group_name_H-M   'P 1'
#
loop_
_entity.id
_entity.type
_entity.pdbx_description
1 polymer ?
#
loop_
_entity_poly.entity_id
_entity_poly.type
_entity_poly.pdbx_seq_one_letter_code
_entity_poly.pdbx_strand_id
1 'polypeptide(L)'
;MADSLICNGRYCATDENFVSNCYYDGKSCGNDMIFKIVSEVFSPPGISLAKCILECICANAELTKVNGQCLKISSEKNGTQLQNSKCKKENCTIGETIVDYGCKRAETKCATNMKFKIISKYMKYTDGTRHLRKCLLRCECDSGNFIENSGECVEKTTDQRKCRQQKHCALGEIIVASSCTQNGKKCGTNMVFQTVMILRPFSSASWFTNCILRCSCENNNFIEYNGQCIKVFDERAISNSECGIENCHLGQVIHDATCRRIGYKCGANMVFNLATESLMNSCFIRCECEYGFVEKDGKCLRHSIFREVTTTTEDFIASDLPRINEKFYNSDCRQTQLACGRNMKIISIWKNPVEQQNRFACTQFCACNDGFVEIKGRCIKQS
;
A
#
# COMPACT_ATOMS: atom_id res chain seq x y z
N MET A 1 1.21 -26.05 -20.01
CA MET A 1 0.48 -24.80 -20.32
C MET A 1 1.19 -23.70 -19.55
N ALA A 2 1.68 -22.66 -20.22
CA ALA A 2 2.49 -21.63 -19.57
C ALA A 2 1.59 -20.79 -18.66
N ASP A 3 1.83 -20.84 -17.35
CA ASP A 3 1.14 -20.01 -16.35
C ASP A 3 1.44 -18.53 -16.61
N SER A 4 0.65 -17.89 -17.47
CA SER A 4 0.61 -16.43 -17.54
C SER A 4 -0.05 -15.94 -16.26
N LEU A 5 0.73 -15.40 -15.32
CA LEU A 5 0.15 -14.83 -14.13
C LEU A 5 -0.53 -13.52 -14.48
N ILE A 6 -1.78 -13.43 -14.07
CA ILE A 6 -2.71 -12.40 -14.51
C ILE A 6 -2.88 -11.40 -13.35
N CYS A 7 -2.67 -10.09 -13.56
CA CYS A 7 -2.92 -9.07 -12.53
C CYS A 7 -4.43 -8.99 -12.27
N ASN A 8 -4.86 -9.54 -11.12
CA ASN A 8 -6.27 -9.60 -10.74
C ASN A 8 -7.18 -10.15 -11.86
N GLY A 9 -6.68 -11.17 -12.60
CA GLY A 9 -7.45 -11.86 -13.64
C GLY A 9 -7.56 -11.13 -14.99
N ARG A 10 -6.92 -9.96 -15.20
CA ARG A 10 -6.54 -9.42 -16.52
C ARG A 10 -5.03 -9.36 -16.78
N TYR A 11 -4.62 -9.36 -18.06
CA TYR A 11 -3.26 -8.94 -18.40
C TYR A 11 -2.94 -7.62 -17.68
N CYS A 12 -1.78 -7.60 -17.03
CA CYS A 12 -1.31 -6.46 -16.29
C CYS A 12 -1.15 -5.28 -17.25
N ALA A 13 -1.59 -4.10 -16.82
CA ALA A 13 -1.24 -2.89 -17.54
C ALA A 13 0.22 -2.57 -17.22
N THR A 14 0.90 -1.91 -18.15
CA THR A 14 2.23 -1.38 -17.85
C THR A 14 2.19 -0.38 -16.68
N ASP A 15 3.21 -0.41 -15.81
CA ASP A 15 3.34 0.33 -14.53
C ASP A 15 2.37 -0.11 -13.42
N GLU A 16 1.65 -1.21 -13.62
CA GLU A 16 0.84 -1.80 -12.56
C GLU A 16 1.74 -2.57 -11.59
N ASN A 17 1.76 -2.12 -10.33
CA ASN A 17 2.49 -2.78 -9.25
C ASN A 17 1.64 -3.89 -8.62
N PHE A 18 2.24 -5.07 -8.47
CA PHE A 18 1.60 -6.26 -7.93
C PHE A 18 2.49 -6.92 -6.89
N VAL A 19 1.94 -7.26 -5.73
CA VAL A 19 2.68 -7.99 -4.69
C VAL A 19 2.50 -9.49 -4.89
N SER A 20 3.57 -10.20 -5.27
CA SER A 20 3.55 -11.65 -5.47
C SER A 20 4.85 -12.31 -5.09
N ASN A 21 5.01 -13.60 -5.37
CA ASN A 21 6.30 -14.28 -5.20
C ASN A 21 7.34 -13.71 -6.18
N CYS A 22 8.56 -13.52 -5.71
CA CYS A 22 9.68 -13.06 -6.55
C CYS A 22 9.98 -13.97 -7.76
N TYR A 23 9.50 -15.22 -7.71
CA TYR A 23 9.56 -16.19 -8.81
C TYR A 23 8.98 -15.68 -10.15
N TYR A 24 8.08 -14.71 -10.11
CA TYR A 24 7.47 -14.17 -11.32
C TYR A 24 8.37 -13.20 -12.09
N ASP A 25 9.53 -12.83 -11.58
CA ASP A 25 10.49 -12.00 -12.32
C ASP A 25 10.81 -12.61 -13.69
N GLY A 26 10.70 -11.79 -14.74
CA GLY A 26 10.89 -12.20 -16.13
C GLY A 26 9.76 -13.06 -16.73
N LYS A 27 8.71 -13.41 -15.97
CA LYS A 27 7.53 -14.10 -16.53
C LYS A 27 6.65 -13.13 -17.29
N SER A 28 5.90 -13.64 -18.28
CA SER A 28 4.95 -12.81 -19.03
C SER A 28 3.81 -12.33 -18.11
N CYS A 29 3.53 -11.03 -18.19
CA CYS A 29 2.40 -10.36 -17.51
C CYS A 29 1.36 -9.80 -18.50
N GLY A 30 1.61 -9.97 -19.80
CA GLY A 30 0.85 -9.35 -20.89
C GLY A 30 1.47 -9.68 -22.25
N ASN A 31 0.73 -9.34 -23.32
CA ASN A 31 1.29 -9.37 -24.67
C ASN A 31 2.49 -8.43 -24.72
N ASP A 32 3.64 -8.97 -25.11
CA ASP A 32 4.87 -8.20 -25.21
C ASP A 32 5.29 -7.51 -23.90
N MET A 33 4.91 -8.10 -22.76
CA MET A 33 5.22 -7.60 -21.42
C MET A 33 5.76 -8.70 -20.50
N ILE A 34 6.63 -8.30 -19.57
CA ILE A 34 7.20 -9.15 -18.52
C ILE A 34 7.09 -8.47 -17.16
N PHE A 35 6.92 -9.27 -16.11
CA PHE A 35 7.09 -8.80 -14.75
C PHE A 35 8.56 -8.49 -14.50
N LYS A 36 8.78 -7.41 -13.75
CA LYS A 36 10.08 -7.02 -13.23
C LYS A 36 9.97 -6.73 -11.75
N ILE A 37 10.88 -7.24 -10.94
CA ILE A 37 10.93 -6.88 -9.52
C ILE A 37 11.27 -5.39 -9.36
N VAL A 38 10.44 -4.69 -8.59
CA VAL A 38 10.65 -3.30 -8.15
C VAL A 38 11.21 -3.26 -6.73
N SER A 39 10.70 -4.12 -5.86
CA SER A 39 11.14 -4.20 -4.46
C SER A 39 10.89 -5.59 -3.91
N GLU A 40 11.79 -6.09 -3.08
CA GLU A 40 11.52 -7.24 -2.22
C GLU A 40 10.72 -6.77 -0.99
N VAL A 41 9.73 -7.56 -0.59
CA VAL A 41 8.96 -7.38 0.63
C VAL A 41 9.51 -8.40 1.63
N PHE A 42 10.09 -7.91 2.73
CA PHE A 42 10.67 -8.78 3.74
C PHE A 42 9.59 -9.66 4.39
N SER A 43 9.63 -10.96 4.12
CA SER A 43 8.85 -11.95 4.85
C SER A 43 9.48 -12.20 6.22
N PRO A 44 8.70 -12.37 7.30
CA PRO A 44 9.22 -12.80 8.59
C PRO A 44 10.04 -14.09 8.48
N PRO A 45 11.01 -14.33 9.39
CA PRO A 45 11.73 -15.59 9.46
C PRO A 45 10.76 -16.78 9.52
N GLY A 46 10.93 -17.77 8.64
CA GLY A 46 10.10 -18.99 8.61
C GLY A 46 9.14 -19.15 7.43
N ILE A 47 9.02 -18.17 6.54
CA ILE A 47 8.22 -18.28 5.30
C ILE A 47 9.16 -18.50 4.11
N SER A 48 9.06 -19.63 3.42
CA SER A 48 9.98 -20.06 2.36
C SER A 48 9.83 -19.34 1.02
N LEU A 49 8.90 -18.39 0.89
CA LEU A 49 8.65 -17.67 -0.37
C LEU A 49 8.87 -16.17 -0.16
N ALA A 50 9.94 -15.66 -0.77
CA ALA A 50 10.20 -14.24 -0.86
C ALA A 50 9.08 -13.56 -1.67
N LYS A 51 8.43 -12.56 -1.07
CA LYS A 51 7.45 -11.71 -1.77
C LYS A 51 8.18 -10.51 -2.39
N CYS A 52 7.73 -10.10 -3.55
CA CYS A 52 8.22 -8.97 -4.30
C CYS A 52 7.04 -8.11 -4.77
N ILE A 53 7.26 -6.80 -4.79
CA ILE A 53 6.50 -5.88 -5.62
C ILE A 53 7.06 -6.04 -7.04
N LEU A 54 6.21 -6.49 -7.94
CA LEU A 54 6.50 -6.69 -9.36
C LEU A 54 5.78 -5.60 -10.15
N GLU A 55 6.43 -5.06 -11.16
CA GLU A 55 5.84 -4.13 -12.12
C GLU A 55 5.80 -4.82 -13.48
N CYS A 56 4.68 -4.70 -14.19
CA CYS A 56 4.59 -5.17 -15.56
C CYS A 56 5.20 -4.13 -16.51
N ILE A 57 6.19 -4.54 -17.30
CA ILE A 57 6.93 -3.66 -18.24
C ILE A 57 6.99 -4.29 -19.62
N CYS A 58 7.29 -3.50 -20.66
CA CYS A 58 7.47 -4.06 -22.00
C CYS A 58 8.67 -5.03 -22.06
N ALA A 59 8.44 -6.20 -22.67
CA ALA A 59 9.40 -7.30 -22.79
C ALA A 59 10.63 -6.94 -23.64
N ASN A 60 10.46 -6.00 -24.59
CA ASN A 60 11.48 -5.59 -25.54
C ASN A 60 11.58 -4.05 -25.59
N ALA A 61 12.81 -3.55 -25.70
CA ALA A 61 13.12 -2.12 -25.79
C ALA A 61 12.67 -1.44 -27.10
N GLU A 62 12.25 -2.23 -28.09
CA GLU A 62 11.62 -1.75 -29.34
C GLU A 62 10.13 -1.45 -29.18
N LEU A 63 9.53 -1.87 -28.06
CA LEU A 63 8.15 -1.60 -27.73
C LEU A 63 8.06 -0.32 -26.90
N THR A 64 7.02 0.46 -27.16
CA THR A 64 6.72 1.67 -26.41
C THR A 64 5.38 1.52 -25.72
N LYS A 65 5.34 1.97 -24.47
CA LYS A 65 4.11 2.01 -23.68
C LYS A 65 3.15 3.04 -24.28
N VAL A 66 1.95 2.59 -24.62
CA VAL A 66 0.84 3.43 -25.10
C VAL A 66 -0.44 2.92 -24.43
N ASN A 67 -1.10 3.76 -23.63
CA ASN A 67 -2.36 3.43 -22.96
C ASN A 67 -2.34 2.10 -22.19
N GLY A 68 -1.23 1.80 -21.49
CA GLY A 68 -1.07 0.57 -20.74
C GLY A 68 -0.59 -0.64 -21.56
N GLN A 69 -0.49 -0.54 -22.89
CA GLN A 69 -0.06 -1.60 -23.79
C GLN A 69 1.36 -1.37 -24.35
N CYS A 70 2.03 -2.43 -24.78
CA CYS A 70 3.36 -2.37 -25.40
C CYS A 70 3.22 -2.52 -26.92
N LEU A 71 3.58 -1.47 -27.67
CA LEU A 71 3.43 -1.44 -29.13
C LEU A 71 4.80 -1.28 -29.81
N LYS A 72 5.05 -2.05 -30.85
CA LYS A 72 6.28 -1.93 -31.66
C LYS A 72 6.18 -0.69 -32.54
N ILE A 73 7.10 0.25 -32.38
CA ILE A 73 7.18 1.39 -33.30
C ILE A 73 7.90 0.89 -34.57
N SER A 74 7.13 0.46 -35.58
CA SER A 74 7.68 0.20 -36.91
C SER A 74 8.20 1.52 -37.49
N SER A 75 9.52 1.63 -37.61
CA SER A 75 10.16 2.71 -38.34
C SER A 75 10.06 2.43 -39.84
N GLU A 76 8.86 2.42 -40.42
CA GLU A 76 8.69 2.33 -41.87
C GLU A 76 7.28 2.74 -42.30
N LYS A 77 7.23 3.91 -42.95
CA LYS A 77 6.27 4.40 -43.96
C LYS A 77 4.78 4.08 -43.72
N ASN A 78 4.03 5.17 -43.51
CA ASN A 78 2.57 5.34 -43.53
C ASN A 78 1.85 5.24 -42.16
N GLY A 79 1.72 6.40 -41.53
CA GLY A 79 0.38 6.98 -41.45
C GLY A 79 -0.61 6.43 -40.42
N THR A 80 -0.20 6.17 -39.18
CA THR A 80 -1.14 6.25 -38.05
C THR A 80 -0.43 6.71 -36.78
N GLN A 81 -0.91 7.83 -36.23
CA GLN A 81 -0.31 8.63 -35.18
C GLN A 81 -0.01 7.84 -33.89
N LEU A 82 1.27 7.56 -33.61
CA LEU A 82 1.75 7.80 -32.25
C LEU A 82 1.84 9.32 -32.15
N GLN A 83 0.90 9.97 -31.45
CA GLN A 83 1.07 11.38 -31.15
C GLN A 83 2.44 11.51 -30.49
N ASN A 84 3.42 12.05 -31.23
CA ASN A 84 4.59 12.67 -30.66
C ASN A 84 4.05 13.58 -29.56
N SER A 85 4.13 13.14 -28.30
CA SER A 85 3.68 13.96 -27.19
C SER A 85 4.40 15.28 -27.38
N LYS A 86 3.59 16.33 -27.51
CA LYS A 86 4.03 17.64 -27.99
C LYS A 86 4.89 18.36 -26.96
N CYS A 87 5.49 17.64 -26.01
CA CYS A 87 6.51 18.16 -25.11
C CYS A 87 7.74 18.58 -25.90
N LYS A 88 7.58 19.75 -26.51
CA LYS A 88 8.64 20.62 -26.96
C LYS A 88 9.30 21.14 -25.69
N LYS A 89 10.64 21.19 -25.75
CA LYS A 89 11.55 21.62 -24.69
C LYS A 89 10.87 22.67 -23.79
N GLU A 90 10.59 22.28 -22.53
CA GLU A 90 10.07 23.10 -21.42
C GLU A 90 8.54 23.27 -21.24
N ASN A 91 7.70 22.62 -22.06
CA ASN A 91 6.23 22.63 -21.86
C ASN A 91 5.64 21.20 -21.75
N CYS A 92 6.27 20.33 -20.96
CA CYS A 92 5.69 19.02 -20.62
C CYS A 92 4.59 19.16 -19.56
N THR A 93 3.60 18.27 -19.59
CA THR A 93 2.69 18.07 -18.45
C THR A 93 3.25 17.05 -17.46
N ILE A 94 2.77 17.06 -16.21
CA ILE A 94 3.23 16.11 -15.20
C ILE A 94 2.92 14.68 -15.64
N GLY A 95 3.91 13.81 -15.53
CA GLY A 95 3.80 12.42 -15.94
C GLY A 95 4.03 12.14 -17.43
N GLU A 96 4.15 13.17 -18.29
CA GLU A 96 4.50 12.95 -19.71
C GLU A 96 5.86 12.28 -19.85
N THR A 97 5.93 11.30 -20.74
CA THR A 97 7.15 10.54 -21.01
C THR A 97 7.74 10.89 -22.37
N ILE A 98 9.08 10.93 -22.44
CA ILE A 98 9.82 11.08 -23.69
C ILE A 98 10.94 10.04 -23.79
N VAL A 99 11.34 9.73 -25.02
CA VAL A 99 12.54 8.96 -25.31
C VAL A 99 13.69 9.92 -25.62
N ASP A 100 14.79 9.80 -24.89
CA ASP A 100 15.97 10.64 -25.04
C ASP A 100 17.21 9.83 -25.39
N TYR A 101 17.70 10.00 -26.61
CA TYR A 101 18.91 9.36 -27.10
C TYR A 101 20.14 10.09 -26.55
N GLY A 102 20.97 9.37 -25.81
CA GLY A 102 22.12 9.87 -25.08
C GLY A 102 21.80 10.33 -23.65
N CYS A 103 20.52 10.31 -23.23
CA CYS A 103 20.09 10.75 -21.89
C CYS A 103 20.50 12.19 -21.53
N LYS A 104 20.65 13.07 -22.54
CA LYS A 104 21.11 14.45 -22.39
C LYS A 104 20.11 15.35 -21.65
N ARG A 105 18.83 14.98 -21.62
CA ARG A 105 17.75 15.71 -20.96
C ARG A 105 17.49 15.25 -19.53
N ALA A 106 18.15 14.19 -19.06
CA ALA A 106 18.01 13.76 -17.67
C ALA A 106 18.33 14.90 -16.70
N GLU A 107 17.48 15.10 -15.69
CA GLU A 107 17.54 16.17 -14.69
C GLU A 107 17.42 17.60 -15.24
N THR A 108 17.15 17.77 -16.54
CA THR A 108 16.84 19.08 -17.12
C THR A 108 15.39 19.45 -16.89
N LYS A 109 15.11 20.76 -16.85
CA LYS A 109 13.75 21.29 -16.69
C LYS A 109 12.85 20.82 -17.83
N CYS A 110 11.68 20.27 -17.49
CA CYS A 110 10.67 19.86 -18.46
C CYS A 110 9.44 20.77 -18.45
N ALA A 111 9.19 21.47 -17.33
CA ALA A 111 8.21 22.54 -17.17
C ALA A 111 8.52 23.35 -15.90
N THR A 112 7.69 24.34 -15.56
CA THR A 112 7.80 25.07 -14.29
C THR A 112 7.74 24.11 -13.11
N ASN A 113 8.73 24.18 -12.22
CA ASN A 113 8.84 23.33 -11.03
C ASN A 113 8.98 21.82 -11.30
N MET A 114 9.28 21.43 -12.55
CA MET A 114 9.38 20.05 -12.99
C MET A 114 10.69 19.77 -13.72
N LYS A 115 11.19 18.54 -13.60
CA LYS A 115 12.37 18.06 -14.33
C LYS A 115 12.19 16.65 -14.85
N PHE A 116 12.94 16.33 -15.90
CA PHE A 116 12.97 14.98 -16.43
C PHE A 116 13.68 14.03 -15.46
N LYS A 117 12.98 12.99 -15.03
CA LYS A 117 13.51 11.87 -14.27
C LYS A 117 13.66 10.65 -15.17
N ILE A 118 14.76 9.92 -14.98
CA ILE A 118 15.01 8.70 -15.75
C ILE A 118 14.17 7.57 -15.17
N ILE A 119 13.21 7.07 -15.95
CA ILE A 119 12.43 5.87 -15.60
C ILE A 119 13.27 4.63 -15.89
N SER A 120 13.88 4.59 -17.08
CA SER A 120 14.68 3.46 -17.52
C SER A 120 15.83 3.89 -18.43
N LYS A 121 16.94 3.15 -18.33
CA LYS A 121 18.11 3.29 -19.21
C LYS A 121 18.24 2.01 -20.02
N TYR A 122 18.37 2.16 -21.33
CA TYR A 122 18.67 1.09 -22.25
C TYR A 122 20.03 1.34 -22.90
N MET A 123 20.83 0.29 -23.01
CA MET A 123 22.04 0.28 -23.82
C MET A 123 21.80 -0.69 -24.97
N LYS A 124 21.80 -0.19 -26.21
CA LYS A 124 21.79 -1.05 -27.40
C LYS A 124 23.22 -1.14 -27.93
N TYR A 125 23.70 -2.38 -28.11
CA TYR A 125 24.92 -2.65 -28.86
C TYR A 125 24.57 -2.56 -30.35
N THR A 126 25.19 -1.62 -31.04
CA THR A 126 25.17 -1.56 -32.51
C THR A 126 26.61 -1.77 -32.99
N ASP A 127 26.84 -2.86 -33.72
CA ASP A 127 28.08 -3.23 -34.43
C ASP A 127 29.39 -2.94 -33.68
N GLY A 128 29.55 -3.60 -32.52
CA GLY A 128 30.84 -3.83 -31.87
C GLY A 128 31.59 -2.62 -31.29
N THR A 129 31.17 -1.37 -31.53
CA THR A 129 31.99 -0.20 -31.15
C THR A 129 31.23 1.00 -30.60
N ARG A 130 29.90 1.10 -30.76
CA ARG A 130 29.13 2.25 -30.23
C ARG A 130 27.95 1.82 -29.37
N HIS A 131 27.96 2.27 -28.12
CA HIS A 131 26.84 2.13 -27.21
C HIS A 131 25.81 3.24 -27.46
N LEU A 132 24.67 2.89 -28.07
CA LEU A 132 23.54 3.80 -28.09
C LEU A 132 22.86 3.73 -26.71
N ARG A 133 23.10 4.76 -25.90
CA ARG A 133 22.38 4.95 -24.64
C ARG A 133 21.02 5.59 -24.95
N LYS A 134 19.92 4.96 -24.58
CA LYS A 134 18.55 5.45 -24.72
C LYS A 134 17.95 5.56 -23.32
N CYS A 135 17.39 6.71 -22.96
CA CYS A 135 16.64 6.87 -21.73
C CYS A 135 15.15 7.05 -22.01
N LEU A 136 14.31 6.40 -21.23
CA LEU A 136 12.92 6.81 -21.06
C LEU A 136 12.87 7.79 -19.89
N LEU A 137 12.41 9.01 -20.15
CA LEU A 137 12.32 10.07 -19.17
C LEU A 137 10.85 10.38 -18.87
N ARG A 138 10.52 10.69 -17.61
CA ARG A 138 9.21 11.22 -17.18
C ARG A 138 9.38 12.65 -16.69
N CYS A 139 8.45 13.54 -17.02
CA CYS A 139 8.40 14.86 -16.40
C CYS A 139 7.74 14.74 -15.01
N GLU A 140 8.47 15.10 -13.96
CA GLU A 140 8.01 14.99 -12.57
C GLU A 140 8.31 16.28 -11.82
N CYS A 141 7.62 16.54 -10.71
CA CYS A 141 7.97 17.66 -9.84
C CYS A 141 9.43 17.56 -9.39
N ASP A 142 10.12 18.70 -9.34
CA ASP A 142 11.47 18.73 -8.79
C ASP A 142 11.42 18.46 -7.29
N SER A 143 11.69 17.20 -6.95
CA SER A 143 11.59 16.62 -5.62
C SER A 143 12.43 17.31 -4.55
N GLY A 144 13.33 18.24 -4.91
CA GLY A 144 13.97 19.13 -3.94
C GLY A 144 12.94 20.01 -3.24
N ASN A 145 12.19 20.80 -4.02
CA ASN A 145 11.40 21.91 -3.51
C ASN A 145 9.90 21.76 -3.73
N PHE A 146 9.45 20.84 -4.57
CA PHE A 146 8.04 20.75 -4.98
C PHE A 146 7.44 19.37 -4.71
N ILE A 147 6.12 19.35 -4.53
CA ILE A 147 5.30 18.14 -4.48
C ILE A 147 4.16 18.26 -5.49
N GLU A 148 3.71 17.14 -5.99
CA GLU A 148 2.51 17.08 -6.83
C GLU A 148 1.27 17.25 -5.93
N ASN A 149 0.46 18.26 -6.23
CA ASN A 149 -0.82 18.51 -5.60
C ASN A 149 -1.84 18.82 -6.70
N SER A 150 -2.87 17.98 -6.83
CA SER A 150 -3.93 18.14 -7.84
C SER A 150 -3.41 18.32 -9.28
N GLY A 151 -2.34 17.60 -9.65
CA GLY A 151 -1.73 17.66 -10.99
C GLY A 151 -0.78 18.84 -11.21
N GLU A 152 -0.53 19.67 -10.20
CA GLU A 152 0.41 20.79 -10.25
C GLU A 152 1.58 20.59 -9.28
N CYS A 153 2.74 21.15 -9.62
CA CYS A 153 3.90 21.14 -8.72
C CYS A 153 3.90 22.38 -7.84
N VAL A 154 3.38 22.22 -6.62
CA VAL A 154 3.34 23.26 -5.60
C VAL A 154 4.63 23.23 -4.79
N GLU A 155 5.11 24.40 -4.40
CA GLU A 155 6.25 24.50 -3.51
C GLU A 155 5.89 23.81 -2.19
N LYS A 156 6.82 23.02 -1.66
CA LYS A 156 6.69 22.44 -0.33
C LYS A 156 6.60 23.58 0.66
N THR A 157 5.38 23.96 1.03
CA THR A 157 5.17 24.92 2.11
C THR A 157 5.92 24.40 3.32
N THR A 158 6.65 25.30 3.97
CA THR A 158 7.48 25.03 5.14
C THR A 158 6.71 24.35 6.28
N ASP A 159 5.39 24.34 6.22
CA ASP A 159 4.51 23.68 7.18
C ASP A 159 4.54 22.15 7.12
N GLN A 160 4.81 21.52 5.98
CA GLN A 160 5.06 20.06 5.94
C GLN A 160 6.44 19.66 6.48
N ARG A 161 7.27 20.63 6.90
CA ARG A 161 8.55 20.40 7.59
C ARG A 161 8.46 20.55 9.10
N LYS A 162 7.30 20.90 9.68
CA LYS A 162 7.18 21.17 11.12
C LYS A 162 7.75 20.04 11.98
N CYS A 163 7.41 18.80 11.66
CA CYS A 163 7.94 17.62 12.34
C CYS A 163 9.47 17.45 12.22
N ARG A 164 10.08 17.83 11.08
CA ARG A 164 11.55 17.74 10.88
C ARG A 164 12.34 18.83 11.61
N GLN A 165 11.76 20.00 11.84
CA GLN A 165 12.47 21.14 12.43
C GLN A 165 12.16 21.36 13.92
N GLN A 166 10.96 21.01 14.39
CA GLN A 166 10.50 21.40 15.72
C GLN A 166 10.54 20.30 16.78
N LYS A 167 11.10 19.11 16.50
CA LYS A 167 11.16 17.94 17.44
C LYS A 167 9.80 17.49 18.00
N HIS A 168 8.70 18.04 17.50
CA HIS A 168 7.35 17.78 17.98
C HIS A 168 6.46 17.52 16.76
N CYS A 169 6.25 16.25 16.48
CA CYS A 169 5.31 15.71 15.52
C CYS A 169 4.03 15.32 16.26
N ALA A 170 2.89 15.36 15.58
CA ALA A 170 1.66 14.85 16.15
C ALA A 170 1.74 13.31 16.25
N LEU A 171 1.08 12.74 17.27
CA LEU A 171 0.92 11.30 17.35
C LEU A 171 0.21 10.77 16.10
N GLY A 172 0.76 9.72 15.52
CA GLY A 172 0.27 9.14 14.27
C GLY A 172 0.76 9.81 12.98
N GLU A 173 1.45 10.95 13.06
CA GLU A 173 2.00 11.64 11.89
C GLU A 173 3.03 10.76 11.16
N ILE A 174 2.90 10.68 9.83
CA ILE A 174 3.76 9.86 8.96
C ILE A 174 4.75 10.76 8.23
N ILE A 175 6.03 10.41 8.26
CA ILE A 175 7.08 11.07 7.49
C ILE A 175 7.82 10.08 6.59
N VAL A 176 8.32 10.58 5.46
CA VAL A 176 9.28 9.86 4.63
C VAL A 176 10.67 10.40 4.93
N ALA A 177 11.57 9.54 5.41
CA ALA A 177 12.97 9.87 5.67
C ALA A 177 13.86 9.22 4.62
N SER A 178 14.94 9.91 4.22
CA SER A 178 15.94 9.39 3.28
C SER A 178 16.86 8.31 3.88
N SER A 179 16.69 8.03 5.17
CA SER A 179 17.33 6.96 5.91
C SER A 179 16.47 6.56 7.11
N CYS A 180 16.63 5.34 7.59
CA CYS A 180 15.97 4.85 8.81
C CYS A 180 16.64 5.36 10.11
N THR A 181 17.58 6.31 10.02
CA THR A 181 18.34 6.82 11.18
C THR A 181 17.49 7.57 12.20
N GLN A 182 16.25 7.90 11.84
CA GLN A 182 15.28 8.52 12.75
C GLN A 182 14.47 7.49 13.56
N ASN A 183 14.50 6.20 13.20
CA ASN A 183 13.82 5.16 13.95
C ASN A 183 14.30 5.13 15.41
N GLY A 184 13.37 5.12 16.36
CA GLY A 184 13.63 5.20 17.80
C GLY A 184 13.94 6.61 18.32
N LYS A 185 14.11 7.63 17.46
CA LYS A 185 14.32 9.01 17.93
C LYS A 185 13.00 9.62 18.37
N LYS A 186 13.06 10.46 19.40
CA LYS A 186 11.89 11.17 19.92
C LYS A 186 11.28 12.07 18.84
N CYS A 187 9.99 11.88 18.62
CA CYS A 187 9.15 12.75 17.79
C CYS A 187 8.17 13.57 18.65
N GLY A 188 8.14 13.37 19.97
CA GLY A 188 7.35 14.16 20.91
C GLY A 188 7.48 13.65 22.34
N THR A 189 6.64 14.14 23.26
CA THR A 189 6.59 13.66 24.65
C THR A 189 6.06 12.23 24.67
N ASN A 190 6.86 11.29 25.19
CA ASN A 190 6.57 9.83 25.23
C ASN A 190 6.34 9.21 23.83
N MET A 191 6.86 9.83 22.77
CA MET A 191 6.66 9.42 21.39
C MET A 191 8.00 9.28 20.66
N VAL A 192 8.13 8.26 19.83
CA VAL A 192 9.28 8.00 18.95
C VAL A 192 8.84 7.69 17.54
N PHE A 193 9.71 7.96 16.57
CA PHE A 193 9.51 7.48 15.21
C PHE A 193 9.69 5.96 15.16
N GLN A 194 8.68 5.27 14.64
CA GLN A 194 8.71 3.85 14.38
C GLN A 194 8.67 3.60 12.87
N THR A 195 9.59 2.79 12.36
CA THR A 195 9.59 2.39 10.95
C THR A 195 8.38 1.54 10.64
N VAL A 196 7.50 2.05 9.78
CA VAL A 196 6.36 1.30 9.22
C VAL A 196 6.80 0.50 8.00
N MET A 197 7.67 1.09 7.17
CA MET A 197 8.11 0.46 5.92
C MET A 197 9.51 0.94 5.53
N ILE A 198 10.33 0.03 5.03
CA ILE A 198 11.65 0.33 4.44
C ILE A 198 11.51 0.22 2.93
N LEU A 199 11.83 1.30 2.22
CA LEU A 199 11.83 1.38 0.76
C LEU A 199 13.27 1.24 0.27
N ARG A 200 13.63 0.06 -0.25
CA ARG A 200 14.96 -0.18 -0.83
C ARG A 200 14.92 0.07 -2.34
N PRO A 201 15.86 0.84 -2.91
CA PRO A 201 15.96 1.03 -4.35
C PRO A 201 16.50 -0.24 -5.00
N PHE A 202 15.94 -0.62 -6.15
CA PHE A 202 16.29 -1.84 -6.88
C PHE A 202 17.69 -1.81 -7.52
N SER A 203 18.23 -0.61 -7.77
CA SER A 203 19.58 -0.46 -8.29
C SER A 203 20.63 -0.60 -7.18
N SER A 204 21.79 -1.16 -7.49
CA SER A 204 23.00 -1.27 -6.63
C SER A 204 23.52 0.05 -6.01
N ALA A 205 22.82 1.15 -6.20
CA ALA A 205 22.90 2.36 -5.39
C ALA A 205 22.38 2.08 -3.96
N SER A 206 23.17 1.36 -3.15
CA SER A 206 22.90 1.00 -1.75
C SER A 206 22.71 2.19 -0.78
N TRP A 207 22.81 3.43 -1.28
CA TRP A 207 22.88 4.64 -0.47
C TRP A 207 21.54 5.36 -0.27
N PHE A 208 20.46 4.94 -0.93
CA PHE A 208 19.14 5.60 -0.82
C PHE A 208 18.06 4.70 -0.23
N THR A 209 18.24 4.22 1.00
CA THR A 209 17.14 3.53 1.69
C THR A 209 16.16 4.56 2.26
N ASN A 210 15.02 4.77 1.59
CA ASN A 210 13.97 5.61 2.15
C ASN A 210 13.20 4.81 3.21
N CYS A 211 12.69 5.47 4.25
CA CYS A 211 11.91 4.84 5.31
C CYS A 211 10.64 5.65 5.55
N ILE A 212 9.51 4.97 5.61
CA ILE A 212 8.24 5.53 6.07
C ILE A 212 8.22 5.33 7.59
N LEU A 213 8.20 6.43 8.33
CA LEU A 213 8.20 6.44 9.78
C LEU A 213 6.87 7.02 10.27
N ARG A 214 6.30 6.44 11.31
CA ARG A 214 5.12 6.98 12.02
C ARG A 214 5.56 7.42 13.42
N CYS A 215 5.13 8.59 13.87
CA CYS A 215 5.30 8.98 15.26
C CYS A 215 4.35 8.14 16.13
N SER A 216 4.89 7.28 16.99
CA SER A 216 4.17 6.31 17.82
C SER A 216 4.61 6.42 19.28
N CYS A 217 3.90 5.80 20.22
CA CYS A 217 4.33 5.78 21.62
C CYS A 217 5.68 5.06 21.81
N GLU A 218 6.53 5.59 22.69
CA GLU A 218 7.94 5.18 22.85
C GLU A 218 8.14 3.71 23.23
N ASN A 219 7.21 3.15 24.00
CA ASN A 219 7.23 1.75 24.44
C ASN A 219 5.84 1.32 24.93
N ASN A 220 5.69 0.05 25.28
CA ASN A 220 4.43 -0.55 25.75
C ASN A 220 3.91 0.01 27.09
N ASN A 221 4.72 0.79 27.83
CA ASN A 221 4.24 1.50 29.01
C ASN A 221 3.43 2.74 28.65
N PHE A 222 3.28 3.06 27.36
CA PHE A 222 2.49 4.19 26.88
C PHE A 222 1.43 3.73 25.88
N ILE A 223 0.25 4.31 25.99
CA ILE A 223 -0.87 4.05 25.08
C ILE A 223 -1.31 5.34 24.39
N GLU A 224 -1.75 5.21 23.15
CA GLU A 224 -2.30 6.31 22.35
C GLU A 224 -3.72 6.63 22.85
N TYR A 225 -3.91 7.82 23.43
CA TYR A 225 -5.19 8.29 23.98
C TYR A 225 -5.38 9.77 23.63
N ASN A 226 -6.49 10.11 22.98
CA ASN A 226 -6.82 11.48 22.55
C ASN A 226 -5.65 12.21 21.85
N GLY A 227 -4.93 11.50 20.96
CA GLY A 227 -3.80 12.05 20.21
C GLY A 227 -2.52 12.28 21.05
N GLN A 228 -2.42 11.69 22.24
CA GLN A 228 -1.25 11.76 23.11
C GLN A 228 -0.81 10.37 23.59
N CYS A 229 0.47 10.22 23.96
CA CYS A 229 1.00 9.02 24.59
C CYS A 229 1.03 9.18 26.11
N ILE A 230 0.09 8.52 26.77
CA ILE A 230 -0.08 8.54 28.23
C ILE A 230 0.49 7.27 28.83
N LYS A 231 1.04 7.34 30.05
CA LYS A 231 1.63 6.18 30.71
C LYS A 231 0.51 5.25 31.18
N VAL A 232 0.63 3.95 30.90
CA VAL A 232 -0.36 2.93 31.26
C VAL A 232 -0.68 2.98 32.76
N PHE A 233 0.32 3.20 33.62
CA PHE A 233 0.16 3.27 35.08
C PHE A 233 -0.21 4.66 35.62
N ASP A 234 -0.56 5.63 34.78
CA ASP A 234 -1.10 6.88 35.28
C ASP A 234 -2.54 6.62 35.75
N GLU A 235 -2.75 6.58 37.06
CA GLU A 235 -4.06 6.36 37.71
C GLU A 235 -5.15 7.31 37.20
N ARG A 236 -4.76 8.44 36.58
CA ARG A 236 -5.70 9.38 35.95
C ARG A 236 -6.24 8.90 34.61
N ALA A 237 -5.53 8.01 33.92
CA ALA A 237 -5.94 7.44 32.65
C ALA A 237 -6.62 6.08 32.80
N ILE A 238 -6.22 5.30 33.81
CA ILE A 238 -6.96 4.11 34.21
C ILE A 238 -8.09 4.59 35.11
N SER A 239 -9.24 4.85 34.52
CA SER A 239 -10.44 4.92 35.33
C SER A 239 -10.61 3.57 36.03
N ASN A 240 -10.41 3.54 37.36
CA ASN A 240 -10.98 2.48 38.21
C ASN A 240 -12.51 2.43 38.10
N SER A 241 -13.12 3.30 37.28
CA SER A 241 -14.51 3.13 36.88
C SER A 241 -14.66 1.72 36.34
N GLU A 242 -15.50 0.95 37.02
CA GLU A 242 -16.23 -0.14 36.43
C GLU A 242 -16.97 0.41 35.22
N CYS A 243 -16.31 0.46 34.07
CA CYS A 243 -17.04 0.31 32.85
C CYS A 243 -17.72 -1.06 32.98
N GLY A 244 -19.01 -1.00 33.29
CA GLY A 244 -19.89 -2.15 33.26
C GLY A 244 -19.86 -2.76 31.86
N ILE A 245 -20.25 -4.04 31.79
CA ILE A 245 -20.48 -4.72 30.51
C ILE A 245 -21.38 -3.80 29.67
N GLU A 246 -20.88 -3.32 28.52
CA GLU A 246 -21.53 -2.41 27.54
C GLU A 246 -21.50 -0.88 27.77
N ASN A 247 -20.82 -0.32 28.77
CA ASN A 247 -20.82 1.13 29.04
C ASN A 247 -19.46 1.83 28.89
N CYS A 248 -18.53 1.29 28.11
CA CYS A 248 -17.22 1.89 27.87
C CYS A 248 -17.28 2.91 26.74
N HIS A 249 -16.44 3.93 26.86
CA HIS A 249 -16.14 4.81 25.73
C HIS A 249 -15.16 4.14 24.76
N LEU A 250 -15.30 4.46 23.48
CA LEU A 250 -14.33 4.04 22.47
C LEU A 250 -12.93 4.53 22.84
N GLY A 251 -11.94 3.64 22.77
CA GLY A 251 -10.55 3.90 23.15
C GLY A 251 -10.27 3.84 24.66
N GLN A 252 -11.29 3.69 25.51
CA GLN A 252 -11.11 3.55 26.96
C GLN A 252 -10.30 2.27 27.26
N VAL A 253 -9.28 2.41 28.10
CA VAL A 253 -8.43 1.30 28.54
C VAL A 253 -8.75 0.96 29.99
N ILE A 254 -8.96 -0.32 30.26
CA ILE A 254 -9.21 -0.84 31.60
C ILE A 254 -8.19 -1.92 31.95
N HIS A 255 -7.90 -2.05 33.24
CA HIS A 255 -7.14 -3.17 33.77
C HIS A 255 -8.08 -4.35 33.99
N ASP A 256 -7.78 -5.49 33.35
CA ASP A 256 -8.44 -6.77 33.59
C ASP A 256 -7.44 -7.70 34.28
N ALA A 257 -7.66 -7.92 35.57
CA ALA A 257 -6.83 -8.80 36.41
C ALA A 257 -6.80 -10.25 35.92
N THR A 258 -7.76 -10.65 35.07
CA THR A 258 -7.92 -12.04 34.61
C THR A 258 -7.79 -12.23 33.10
N CYS A 259 -7.73 -11.13 32.33
CA CYS A 259 -7.81 -11.12 30.86
C CYS A 259 -9.01 -11.83 30.24
N ARG A 260 -10.05 -12.10 31.03
CA ARG A 260 -11.23 -12.85 30.58
C ARG A 260 -12.19 -12.01 29.76
N ARG A 261 -12.08 -10.67 29.82
CA ARG A 261 -12.98 -9.76 29.10
C ARG A 261 -12.60 -9.55 27.64
N ILE A 262 -11.45 -10.04 27.17
CA ILE A 262 -11.04 -9.91 25.76
C ILE A 262 -12.12 -10.54 24.86
N GLY A 263 -12.57 -9.78 23.86
CA GLY A 263 -13.65 -10.16 22.95
C GLY A 263 -15.07 -9.86 23.45
N TYR A 264 -15.26 -9.49 24.72
CA TYR A 264 -16.58 -9.09 25.22
C TYR A 264 -16.97 -7.70 24.76
N LYS A 265 -18.28 -7.48 24.64
CA LYS A 265 -18.85 -6.17 24.30
C LYS A 265 -18.50 -5.15 25.37
N CYS A 266 -17.90 -4.05 24.95
CA CYS A 266 -17.65 -2.89 25.79
C CYS A 266 -18.59 -1.73 25.45
N GLY A 267 -19.34 -1.83 24.35
CA GLY A 267 -20.49 -0.96 24.04
C GLY A 267 -21.07 -1.27 22.66
N ALA A 268 -21.90 -0.37 22.14
CA ALA A 268 -22.55 -0.55 20.85
C ALA A 268 -21.51 -0.65 19.71
N ASN A 269 -21.42 -1.83 19.11
CA ASN A 269 -20.45 -2.17 18.06
C ASN A 269 -18.99 -2.04 18.50
N MET A 270 -18.73 -2.26 19.79
CA MET A 270 -17.40 -2.18 20.37
C MET A 270 -17.09 -3.44 21.19
N VAL A 271 -15.85 -3.91 21.13
CA VAL A 271 -15.36 -5.05 21.89
C VAL A 271 -14.06 -4.71 22.61
N PHE A 272 -13.82 -5.36 23.74
CA PHE A 272 -12.52 -5.29 24.40
C PHE A 272 -11.47 -6.04 23.60
N ASN A 273 -10.38 -5.37 23.28
CA ASN A 273 -9.22 -5.94 22.63
C ASN A 273 -7.98 -5.80 23.53
N LEU A 274 -7.00 -6.68 23.38
CA LEU A 274 -5.78 -6.64 24.19
C LEU A 274 -4.93 -5.42 23.81
N ALA A 275 -4.69 -4.52 24.76
CA ALA A 275 -3.82 -3.36 24.56
C ALA A 275 -2.38 -3.67 24.97
N THR A 276 -2.17 -4.23 26.17
CA THR A 276 -0.86 -4.72 26.62
C THR A 276 -1.00 -5.79 27.70
N GLU A 277 -0.06 -6.73 27.74
CA GLU A 277 0.02 -7.75 28.80
C GLU A 277 0.89 -7.25 29.94
N SER A 278 0.45 -7.50 31.17
CA SER A 278 1.24 -7.25 32.38
C SER A 278 1.90 -8.55 32.84
N LEU A 279 3.05 -8.44 33.52
CA LEU A 279 3.85 -9.57 34.02
C LEU A 279 3.09 -10.48 35.01
N MET A 280 1.94 -10.06 35.55
CA MET A 280 1.21 -10.76 36.61
C MET A 280 -0.11 -11.40 36.16
N ASN A 281 -0.19 -11.98 34.95
CA ASN A 281 -1.42 -12.58 34.39
C ASN A 281 -2.62 -11.62 34.34
N SER A 282 -2.35 -10.32 34.35
CA SER A 282 -3.33 -9.29 34.10
C SER A 282 -3.01 -8.61 32.78
N CYS A 283 -3.98 -7.91 32.22
CA CYS A 283 -3.78 -7.17 30.98
C CYS A 283 -4.51 -5.85 31.05
N PHE A 284 -4.08 -4.95 30.20
CA PHE A 284 -4.83 -3.78 29.86
C PHE A 284 -5.55 -4.08 28.57
N ILE A 285 -6.87 -3.91 28.59
CA ILE A 285 -7.72 -4.11 27.43
C ILE A 285 -8.34 -2.77 27.04
N ARG A 286 -8.47 -2.53 25.74
CA ARG A 286 -9.02 -1.31 25.15
C ARG A 286 -10.37 -1.61 24.52
N CYS A 287 -11.34 -0.74 24.73
CA CYS A 287 -12.60 -0.79 24.00
C CYS A 287 -12.37 -0.27 22.56
N GLU A 288 -12.53 -1.12 21.56
CA GLU A 288 -12.29 -0.80 20.15
C GLU A 288 -13.52 -1.16 19.31
N CYS A 289 -13.62 -0.64 18.08
CA CYS A 289 -14.69 -1.04 17.18
C CYS A 289 -14.62 -2.55 16.90
N GLU A 290 -15.78 -3.19 16.99
CA GLU A 290 -15.95 -4.58 16.58
C GLU A 290 -15.71 -4.72 15.09
N TYR A 291 -15.35 -5.95 14.69
CA TYR A 291 -15.19 -6.30 13.29
C TYR A 291 -16.42 -5.91 12.43
N GLY A 292 -16.17 -5.22 11.31
CA GLY A 292 -17.21 -4.68 10.41
C GLY A 292 -17.66 -3.25 10.72
N PHE A 293 -17.10 -2.63 11.76
CA PHE A 293 -17.37 -1.26 12.16
C PHE A 293 -16.11 -0.40 12.04
N VAL A 294 -16.29 0.89 11.77
CA VAL A 294 -15.22 1.88 11.68
C VAL A 294 -15.49 3.01 12.66
N GLU A 295 -14.42 3.52 13.26
CA GLU A 295 -14.50 4.70 14.11
C GLU A 295 -14.81 5.94 13.26
N LYS A 296 -15.87 6.65 13.65
CA LYS A 296 -16.23 7.96 13.10
C LYS A 296 -16.84 8.80 14.21
N ASP A 297 -16.29 9.99 14.44
CA ASP A 297 -16.76 10.94 15.46
C ASP A 297 -16.91 10.31 16.87
N GLY A 298 -15.94 9.47 17.24
CA GLY A 298 -15.92 8.76 18.54
C GLY A 298 -16.95 7.62 18.68
N LYS A 299 -17.56 7.17 17.57
CA LYS A 299 -18.53 6.07 17.54
C LYS A 299 -18.13 4.99 16.54
N CYS A 300 -18.51 3.75 16.82
CA CYS A 300 -18.32 2.64 15.90
C CYS A 300 -19.56 2.48 15.03
N LEU A 301 -19.42 2.89 13.77
CA LEU A 301 -20.48 2.81 12.77
C LEU A 301 -20.23 1.63 11.86
N ARG A 302 -21.29 0.87 11.54
CA ARG A 302 -21.18 -0.18 10.52
C ARG A 302 -20.69 0.52 9.26
N HIS A 303 -19.78 -0.10 8.53
CA HIS A 303 -19.37 0.41 7.23
C HIS A 303 -20.59 0.41 6.30
N SER A 304 -21.43 1.43 6.44
CA SER A 304 -22.52 1.75 5.54
C SER A 304 -21.79 2.36 4.38
N ILE A 305 -21.36 1.47 3.47
CA ILE A 305 -21.19 1.78 2.07
C ILE A 305 -22.12 2.96 1.78
N PHE A 306 -21.54 4.11 1.44
CA PHE A 306 -22.29 5.26 0.95
C PHE A 306 -23.32 4.74 -0.05
N ARG A 307 -24.58 4.72 0.38
CA ARG A 307 -25.71 4.29 -0.43
C ARG A 307 -25.95 5.46 -1.36
N GLU A 308 -25.15 5.57 -2.43
CA GLU A 308 -25.60 6.30 -3.60
C GLU A 308 -26.85 5.58 -4.09
N VAL A 309 -27.96 6.28 -3.92
CA VAL A 309 -29.29 5.91 -4.38
C VAL A 309 -29.23 5.81 -5.90
N THR A 310 -29.21 4.60 -6.43
CA THR A 310 -29.78 4.31 -7.74
C THR A 310 -30.50 2.97 -7.70
N THR A 311 -31.82 3.08 -7.70
CA THR A 311 -32.83 2.08 -8.02
C THR A 311 -32.50 1.31 -9.30
N THR A 312 -32.55 -0.03 -9.25
CA THR A 312 -33.51 -0.91 -9.96
C THR A 312 -32.97 -2.35 -10.00
N THR A 313 -33.72 -3.23 -9.33
CA THR A 313 -34.16 -4.58 -9.73
C THR A 313 -33.15 -5.65 -10.19
N GLU A 314 -33.35 -6.83 -9.59
CA GLU A 314 -32.97 -8.19 -10.01
C GLU A 314 -31.73 -8.83 -9.38
N ASP A 315 -32.03 -9.94 -8.69
CA ASP A 315 -31.23 -11.10 -8.34
C ASP A 315 -30.52 -11.16 -6.97
N PHE A 316 -31.20 -11.92 -6.09
CA PHE A 316 -30.71 -12.66 -4.93
C PHE A 316 -29.24 -13.10 -5.05
N ILE A 317 -28.36 -12.41 -4.34
CA ILE A 317 -27.06 -12.93 -3.90
C ILE A 317 -26.91 -12.47 -2.44
N ALA A 318 -26.60 -13.40 -1.53
CA ALA A 318 -26.51 -13.16 -0.10
C ALA A 318 -25.83 -11.81 0.23
N SER A 319 -26.54 -10.96 0.97
CA SER A 319 -26.27 -9.53 1.13
C SER A 319 -24.97 -9.17 1.86
N ASP A 320 -24.21 -10.15 2.35
CA ASP A 320 -23.04 -9.95 3.21
C ASP A 320 -21.78 -10.64 2.65
N LEU A 321 -21.61 -10.63 1.31
CA LEU A 321 -20.35 -11.06 0.70
C LEU A 321 -19.33 -9.92 0.69
N PRO A 322 -18.07 -10.17 1.11
CA PRO A 322 -17.02 -9.15 1.13
C PRO A 322 -16.81 -8.58 -0.27
N ARG A 323 -16.65 -7.26 -0.35
CA ARG A 323 -16.38 -6.60 -1.62
C ARG A 323 -15.05 -7.06 -2.18
N ILE A 324 -14.90 -6.92 -3.49
CA ILE A 324 -13.64 -7.19 -4.13
C ILE A 324 -12.55 -6.29 -3.51
N ASN A 325 -11.39 -6.86 -3.18
CA ASN A 325 -10.29 -6.23 -2.44
C ASN A 325 -10.57 -5.85 -0.97
N GLU A 326 -11.76 -6.14 -0.43
CA GLU A 326 -12.04 -5.96 0.99
C GLU A 326 -11.36 -7.06 1.80
N LYS A 327 -10.48 -6.66 2.72
CA LYS A 327 -9.75 -7.58 3.59
C LYS A 327 -10.63 -7.98 4.75
N PHE A 328 -10.74 -9.28 5.00
CA PHE A 328 -11.41 -9.84 6.15
C PHE A 328 -10.51 -10.81 6.89
N TYR A 329 -10.81 -11.02 8.16
CA TYR A 329 -10.07 -11.95 9.02
C TYR A 329 -10.84 -13.25 9.14
N ASN A 330 -10.13 -14.37 9.01
CA ASN A 330 -10.67 -15.70 9.22
C ASN A 330 -9.79 -16.47 10.21
N SER A 331 -10.38 -16.91 11.32
CA SER A 331 -9.70 -17.61 12.40
C SER A 331 -9.34 -19.08 12.10
N ASP A 332 -9.81 -19.66 10.99
CA ASP A 332 -9.54 -21.06 10.63
C ASP A 332 -8.92 -21.25 9.25
N CYS A 333 -8.89 -20.20 8.42
CA CYS A 333 -8.40 -20.22 7.03
C CYS A 333 -9.05 -21.24 6.10
N ARG A 334 -10.16 -21.85 6.50
CA ARG A 334 -10.86 -22.89 5.74
C ARG A 334 -11.62 -22.35 4.56
N GLN A 335 -11.84 -21.03 4.51
CA GLN A 335 -12.61 -20.40 3.43
C GLN A 335 -11.78 -20.10 2.17
N THR A 336 -10.48 -20.44 2.15
CA THR A 336 -9.67 -20.22 0.95
C THR A 336 -10.26 -21.02 -0.22
N GLN A 337 -10.40 -20.39 -1.41
CA GLN A 337 -11.05 -20.94 -2.61
C GLN A 337 -12.57 -21.07 -2.57
N LEU A 338 -13.26 -20.66 -1.50
CA LEU A 338 -14.72 -20.55 -1.54
C LEU A 338 -15.14 -19.34 -2.41
N ALA A 339 -16.32 -19.46 -3.02
CA ALA A 339 -16.90 -18.36 -3.77
C ALA A 339 -17.34 -17.24 -2.81
N CYS A 340 -16.92 -16.01 -3.09
CA CYS A 340 -17.34 -14.81 -2.36
C CYS A 340 -18.17 -13.86 -3.23
N GLY A 341 -18.68 -14.34 -4.37
CA GLY A 341 -19.47 -13.56 -5.31
C GLY A 341 -19.53 -14.23 -6.68
N ARG A 342 -20.35 -13.67 -7.57
CA ARG A 342 -20.44 -14.16 -8.96
C ARG A 342 -19.10 -13.95 -9.65
N ASN A 343 -18.45 -15.06 -10.02
CA ASN A 343 -17.11 -15.09 -10.61
C ASN A 343 -16.00 -14.56 -9.68
N MET A 344 -16.15 -14.74 -8.37
CA MET A 344 -15.18 -14.32 -7.36
C MET A 344 -14.78 -15.48 -6.43
N LYS A 345 -13.56 -15.44 -5.88
CA LYS A 345 -13.02 -16.40 -4.90
C LYS A 345 -12.29 -15.70 -3.75
N ILE A 346 -12.27 -16.36 -2.60
CA ILE A 346 -11.52 -15.93 -1.42
C ILE A 346 -10.03 -16.29 -1.55
N ILE A 347 -9.16 -15.30 -1.35
CA ILE A 347 -7.70 -15.42 -1.39
C ILE A 347 -7.10 -15.07 -0.02
N SER A 348 -6.20 -15.92 0.50
CA SER A 348 -5.46 -15.68 1.76
C SER A 348 -4.15 -14.91 1.49
N ILE A 349 -3.97 -13.73 2.09
CA ILE A 349 -2.75 -12.90 1.92
C ILE A 349 -1.71 -13.12 3.02
N TRP A 350 -2.17 -13.51 4.20
CA TRP A 350 -1.33 -13.72 5.37
C TRP A 350 -1.89 -14.87 6.21
N LYS A 351 -1.02 -15.71 6.77
CA LYS A 351 -1.36 -16.75 7.74
C LYS A 351 -0.50 -16.49 8.96
N ASN A 352 -1.12 -16.19 10.10
CA ASN A 352 -0.44 -16.11 11.38
C ASN A 352 -0.38 -17.51 12.01
N PRO A 353 0.80 -18.06 12.27
CA PRO A 353 0.91 -19.19 13.18
C PRO A 353 0.57 -18.69 14.59
N VAL A 354 -0.58 -19.08 15.13
CA VAL A 354 -0.87 -18.87 16.56
C VAL A 354 -0.25 -20.05 17.31
N GLU A 355 0.79 -19.78 18.10
CA GLU A 355 1.71 -20.77 18.69
C GLU A 355 1.09 -21.80 19.66
N GLN A 356 -0.23 -21.80 19.92
CA GLN A 356 -0.78 -22.65 20.99
C GLN A 356 -1.96 -23.58 20.69
N GLN A 357 -2.59 -23.64 19.50
CA GLN A 357 -3.78 -24.51 19.33
C GLN A 357 -4.03 -25.12 17.94
N ASN A 358 -3.04 -25.28 17.05
CA ASN A 358 -3.28 -25.68 15.64
C ASN A 358 -4.30 -24.78 14.91
N ARG A 359 -4.56 -23.56 15.41
CA ARG A 359 -5.45 -22.59 14.79
C ARG A 359 -4.61 -21.62 13.97
N PHE A 360 -4.95 -21.50 12.69
CA PHE A 360 -4.35 -20.51 11.80
C PHE A 360 -5.31 -19.37 11.66
N ALA A 361 -4.86 -18.18 12.03
CA ALA A 361 -5.52 -16.96 11.66
C ALA A 361 -5.03 -16.53 10.27
N CYS A 362 -5.90 -16.03 9.42
CA CYS A 362 -5.48 -15.42 8.16
C CYS A 362 -6.27 -14.17 7.85
N THR A 363 -5.58 -13.26 7.19
CA THR A 363 -6.23 -12.18 6.47
C THR A 363 -6.50 -12.68 5.06
N GLN A 364 -7.76 -12.61 4.65
CA GLN A 364 -8.27 -13.03 3.36
C GLN A 364 -8.92 -11.83 2.64
N PHE A 365 -9.15 -11.92 1.34
CA PHE A 365 -9.93 -10.93 0.59
C PHE A 365 -10.65 -11.60 -0.58
N CYS A 366 -11.70 -10.95 -1.09
CA CYS A 366 -12.42 -11.43 -2.27
C CYS A 366 -11.75 -10.91 -3.56
N ALA A 367 -11.53 -11.78 -4.54
CA ALA A 367 -10.91 -11.45 -5.83
C ALA A 367 -11.65 -12.14 -6.99
N CYS A 368 -11.45 -11.70 -8.23
CA CYS A 368 -12.01 -12.41 -9.38
C CYS A 368 -11.45 -13.84 -9.51
N ASN A 369 -12.31 -14.75 -9.96
CA ASN A 369 -11.88 -16.08 -10.40
C ASN A 369 -10.94 -15.99 -11.59
N ASP A 370 -10.18 -17.05 -11.82
CA ASP A 370 -9.28 -17.13 -12.96
C ASP A 370 -10.09 -16.99 -14.27
N GLY A 371 -9.63 -16.10 -15.16
CA GLY A 371 -10.34 -15.74 -16.41
C GLY A 371 -11.37 -14.62 -16.30
N PHE A 372 -11.52 -13.98 -15.13
CA PHE A 372 -12.39 -12.82 -14.94
C PHE A 372 -11.60 -11.59 -14.51
N VAL A 373 -12.02 -10.43 -14.98
CA VAL A 373 -11.39 -9.13 -14.72
C VAL A 373 -12.29 -8.25 -13.87
N GLU A 374 -11.72 -7.51 -12.93
CA GLU A 374 -12.48 -6.54 -12.14
C GLU A 374 -12.76 -5.28 -12.98
N ILE A 375 -14.04 -4.96 -13.18
CA ILE A 375 -14.52 -3.73 -13.81
C ILE A 375 -15.62 -3.14 -12.93
N LYS A 376 -15.37 -1.96 -12.35
CA LYS A 376 -16.32 -1.24 -11.47
C LYS A 376 -16.86 -2.13 -10.34
N GLY A 377 -15.99 -2.90 -9.68
CA GLY A 377 -16.37 -3.81 -8.59
C GLY A 377 -17.10 -5.09 -9.00
N ARG A 378 -17.14 -5.43 -10.30
CA ARG A 378 -17.73 -6.68 -10.81
C ARG A 378 -16.70 -7.51 -11.57
N CYS A 379 -16.78 -8.83 -11.48
CA CYS A 379 -15.92 -9.75 -12.22
C CYS A 379 -16.56 -10.16 -13.55
N ILE A 380 -15.96 -9.71 -14.64
CA ILE A 380 -16.45 -9.90 -16.02
C ILE A 380 -15.49 -10.82 -16.78
N LYS A 381 -16.02 -11.75 -17.58
CA LYS A 381 -15.18 -12.67 -18.37
C LYS A 381 -14.43 -11.88 -19.45
N GLN A 382 -13.12 -12.05 -19.54
CA GLN A 382 -12.34 -11.47 -20.62
C GLN A 382 -12.71 -12.20 -21.92
N SER A 383 -13.19 -11.44 -22.93
CA SER A 383 -13.57 -11.99 -24.25
C SER A 383 -12.36 -12.32 -25.10
#